data_AF-A0A544Z697-F1
#
_entry.id   AF-A0A544Z697-F1
#
_cell.length_a   1.000
_cell.length_b   1.000
_cell.length_c   1.000
_cell.angle_alpha   90.00
_cell.angle_beta   90.00
_cell.angle_gamma   90.00
#
_symmetry.space_group_name_H-M   'P 1'
#
loop_
_entity.id
_entity.type
_entity.pdbx_description
1 polymer ?
#
loop_
_entity_poly.entity_id
_entity_poly.type
_entity_poly.pdbx_seq_one_letter_code
_entity_poly.pdbx_strand_id
1 'polypeptide(L)'
;MKRTLLGLATATIAGLAVTAPVTLMAGPASAGGDFGPNTCLEGYVWREARTGDVVCVTPATRTQTLADNAAKASRWTSGPFGPHTCVTGYVWREAFTGDDVCVTPATRAQAKADNGKAADRRVSAKLWITRYTVPPVDNGDGTSTSTSVDDIPRLKINGDHYNFGQVRLYIRYNTGRLYWSGTVSASAHSGYVGGSFGKKTGVFDCSGGGKAANAYAQAQDVVSGRWSPRLPVRVGCAVL
;
A
#
# COMPACT_ATOMS: atom_id res chain seq x y z
N MET A 1 52.60 30.25 70.48
CA MET A 1 53.26 30.91 69.35
C MET A 1 52.84 30.16 68.07
N LYS A 2 51.69 30.52 67.48
CA LYS A 2 51.50 31.32 66.25
C LYS A 2 52.13 30.70 64.97
N ARG A 3 51.25 30.06 64.18
CA ARG A 3 51.05 30.12 62.70
C ARG A 3 52.25 29.67 61.82
N THR A 4 52.09 28.94 60.70
CA THR A 4 51.24 29.25 59.54
C THR A 4 51.20 28.08 58.54
N LEU A 5 50.05 27.89 57.88
CA LEU A 5 49.74 26.99 56.76
C LEU A 5 50.37 27.42 55.42
N LEU A 6 50.59 26.47 54.50
CA LEU A 6 50.44 26.57 53.02
C LEU A 6 50.36 25.09 52.53
N GLY A 7 49.38 24.57 51.78
CA GLY A 7 48.39 25.15 50.89
C GLY A 7 48.77 24.86 49.43
N LEU A 8 48.41 23.69 48.89
CA LEU A 8 48.44 23.40 47.45
C LEU A 8 47.11 22.71 47.07
N ALA A 9 46.26 23.50 46.39
CA ALA A 9 44.96 23.11 45.89
C ALA A 9 45.08 22.39 44.55
N THR A 10 44.47 21.22 44.44
CA THR A 10 44.27 20.51 43.17
C THR A 10 42.99 21.03 42.51
N ALA A 11 43.15 21.71 41.38
CA ALA A 11 42.05 22.14 40.53
C ALA A 11 41.47 20.93 39.78
N THR A 12 40.22 20.57 40.07
CA THR A 12 39.45 19.62 39.26
C THR A 12 38.69 20.39 38.19
N ILE A 13 39.00 20.12 36.93
CA ILE A 13 38.25 20.64 35.78
C ILE A 13 36.97 19.80 35.66
N ALA A 14 35.84 20.38 36.04
CA ALA A 14 34.53 19.81 35.79
C ALA A 14 34.21 19.91 34.28
N GLY A 15 34.36 18.80 33.56
CA GLY A 15 33.85 18.66 32.20
C GLY A 15 32.34 18.47 32.22
N LEU A 16 31.58 19.48 31.78
CA LEU A 16 30.15 19.37 31.51
C LEU A 16 29.92 18.37 30.36
N ALA A 17 29.45 17.17 30.70
CA ALA A 17 28.88 16.25 29.72
C ALA A 17 27.46 16.73 29.36
N VAL A 18 27.34 17.42 28.22
CA VAL A 18 26.03 17.72 27.62
C VAL A 18 25.48 16.42 27.06
N THR A 19 24.64 15.75 27.84
CA THR A 19 23.83 14.61 27.37
C THR A 19 22.64 15.17 26.60
N ALA A 20 22.76 15.27 25.28
CA ALA A 20 21.58 15.49 24.43
C ALA A 20 20.75 14.19 24.41
N PRO A 21 19.46 14.21 24.74
CA PRO A 21 18.60 13.06 24.53
C PRO A 21 18.40 12.86 23.03
N VAL A 22 19.07 11.86 22.46
CA VAL A 22 18.74 11.34 21.13
C VAL A 22 17.37 10.69 21.25
N THR A 23 16.32 11.41 20.88
CA THR A 23 14.99 10.83 20.67
C THR A 23 15.05 10.01 19.39
N LEU A 24 15.31 8.71 19.54
CA LEU A 24 15.08 7.72 18.49
C LEU A 24 13.57 7.62 18.27
N MET A 25 13.04 8.45 17.36
CA MET A 25 11.74 8.20 16.74
C MET A 25 11.89 6.98 15.84
N ALA A 26 11.88 5.78 16.43
CA ALA A 26 11.62 4.56 15.70
C ALA A 26 10.15 4.63 15.24
N GLY A 27 9.91 5.21 14.06
CA GLY A 27 8.68 4.94 13.32
C GLY A 27 8.54 3.41 13.16
N PRO A 28 7.31 2.88 13.09
CA PRO A 28 7.15 1.44 12.95
C PRO A 28 7.83 1.02 11.65
N ALA A 29 8.91 0.25 11.77
CA ALA A 29 9.45 -0.53 10.67
C ALA A 29 8.39 -1.59 10.33
N SER A 30 7.43 -1.22 9.50
CA SER A 30 6.59 -2.20 8.82
C SER A 30 7.53 -2.89 7.84
N ALA A 31 8.13 -4.00 8.26
CA ALA A 31 8.70 -4.97 7.35
C ALA A 31 7.54 -5.46 6.47
N GLY A 32 7.30 -4.74 5.38
CA GLY A 32 6.23 -5.02 4.43
C GLY A 32 6.51 -6.38 3.80
N GLY A 33 5.73 -7.37 4.20
CA GLY A 33 5.73 -8.70 3.60
C GLY A 33 4.45 -8.93 2.83
N ASP A 34 4.50 -9.81 1.84
CA ASP A 34 3.30 -10.37 1.21
C ASP A 34 2.68 -11.40 2.18
N PHE A 35 1.66 -10.97 2.92
CA PHE A 35 0.87 -11.82 3.82
C PHE A 35 -0.29 -12.52 3.08
N GLY A 36 -0.12 -12.79 1.79
CA GLY A 36 -1.16 -13.32 0.92
C GLY A 36 -2.24 -12.28 0.57
N PRO A 37 -3.36 -12.69 -0.05
CA PRO A 37 -4.33 -11.78 -0.69
C PRO A 37 -5.00 -10.75 0.23
N ASN A 38 -4.81 -10.87 1.54
CA ASN A 38 -5.32 -9.93 2.54
C ASN A 38 -4.27 -8.92 3.03
N THR A 39 -3.09 -8.85 2.39
CA THR A 39 -2.05 -7.86 2.73
C THR A 39 -2.62 -6.44 2.63
N CYS A 40 -2.55 -5.70 3.72
CA CYS A 40 -3.01 -4.32 3.77
C CYS A 40 -2.02 -3.38 3.08
N LEU A 41 -2.55 -2.30 2.51
CA LEU A 41 -1.75 -1.15 2.11
C LEU A 41 -1.03 -0.57 3.35
N GLU A 42 0.12 0.06 3.13
CA GLU A 42 0.89 0.77 4.14
C GLU A 42 -0.01 1.79 4.86
N GLY A 43 0.15 1.87 6.18
CA GLY A 43 -0.73 2.66 7.05
C GLY A 43 -2.02 1.95 7.46
N TYR A 44 -2.29 0.75 6.95
CA TYR A 44 -3.41 -0.10 7.39
C TYR A 44 -2.91 -1.40 8.02
N VAL A 45 -3.72 -1.94 8.93
CA VAL A 45 -3.50 -3.20 9.64
C VAL A 45 -4.80 -4.00 9.65
N TRP A 46 -4.72 -5.32 9.87
CA TRP A 46 -5.92 -6.13 10.10
C TRP A 46 -6.65 -5.66 11.35
N ARG A 47 -7.98 -5.55 11.26
CA ARG A 47 -8.86 -5.08 12.33
C ARG A 47 -8.90 -6.03 13.52
N GLU A 48 -8.86 -7.33 13.26
CA GLU A 48 -8.84 -8.38 14.30
C GLU A 48 -10.01 -8.29 15.30
N ALA A 49 -11.23 -7.98 14.82
CA ALA A 49 -12.44 -8.03 15.66
C ALA A 49 -12.71 -9.44 16.20
N ARG A 50 -12.24 -10.47 15.49
CA ARG A 50 -12.17 -11.88 15.91
C ARG A 50 -10.96 -12.54 15.26
N THR A 51 -10.65 -13.77 15.66
CA THR A 51 -9.72 -14.63 14.91
C THR A 51 -10.16 -14.74 13.45
N GLY A 52 -9.24 -14.42 12.53
CA GLY A 52 -9.49 -14.44 11.09
C GLY A 52 -10.13 -13.17 10.50
N ASP A 53 -10.39 -12.13 11.30
CA ASP A 53 -10.86 -10.84 10.78
C ASP A 53 -9.71 -10.01 10.17
N VAL A 54 -9.56 -10.18 8.86
CA VAL A 54 -8.50 -9.57 8.04
C VAL A 54 -9.00 -8.36 7.24
N VAL A 55 -9.98 -7.63 7.78
CA VAL A 55 -10.41 -6.33 7.23
C VAL A 55 -9.33 -5.29 7.52
N CYS A 56 -8.84 -4.61 6.48
CA CYS A 56 -7.80 -3.59 6.63
C CYS A 56 -8.42 -2.28 7.15
N VAL A 57 -7.89 -1.81 8.28
CA VAL A 57 -8.32 -0.59 8.99
C VAL A 57 -7.12 0.19 9.48
N THR A 58 -7.33 1.40 9.99
CA THR A 58 -6.24 2.17 10.61
C THR A 58 -5.77 1.50 11.91
N PRO A 59 -4.52 1.72 12.36
CA PRO A 59 -4.06 1.25 13.66
C PRO A 59 -4.96 1.71 14.83
N ALA A 60 -5.47 2.94 14.78
CA ALA A 60 -6.39 3.47 15.78
C ALA A 60 -7.71 2.66 15.84
N THR A 61 -8.28 2.32 14.67
CA THR A 61 -9.48 1.48 14.58
C THR A 61 -9.25 0.07 15.12
N ARG A 62 -8.08 -0.53 14.86
CA ARG A 62 -7.72 -1.84 15.46
C ARG A 62 -7.66 -1.73 16.98
N THR A 63 -6.99 -0.72 17.52
CA THR A 63 -6.91 -0.49 18.97
C THR A 63 -8.30 -0.31 19.59
N GLN A 64 -9.17 0.50 18.98
CA GLN A 64 -10.57 0.66 19.40
C GLN A 64 -11.32 -0.67 19.38
N THR A 65 -11.18 -1.45 18.30
CA THR A 65 -11.84 -2.75 18.13
C THR A 65 -11.47 -3.72 19.26
N LEU A 66 -10.19 -3.75 19.65
CA LEU A 66 -9.71 -4.56 20.77
C LEU A 66 -10.25 -4.06 22.12
N ALA A 67 -10.32 -2.74 22.33
CA ALA A 67 -10.90 -2.16 23.53
C ALA A 67 -12.41 -2.48 23.65
N ASP A 68 -13.15 -2.43 22.54
CA ASP A 68 -14.55 -2.82 22.49
C ASP A 68 -14.74 -4.31 22.79
N ASN A 69 -13.89 -5.17 22.24
CA ASN A 69 -13.90 -6.61 22.55
C ASN A 69 -13.66 -6.88 24.05
N ALA A 70 -12.73 -6.14 24.67
CA ALA A 70 -12.44 -6.27 26.10
C ALA A 70 -13.59 -5.77 26.98
N ALA A 71 -14.29 -4.71 26.55
CA ALA A 71 -15.41 -4.13 27.28
C ALA A 71 -16.76 -4.84 27.02
N LYS A 72 -16.82 -5.85 26.13
CA LYS A 72 -18.10 -6.41 25.68
C LYS A 72 -19.00 -6.87 26.83
N ALA A 73 -18.43 -7.55 27.82
CA ALA A 73 -19.18 -8.12 28.94
C ALA A 73 -19.78 -7.06 29.87
N SER A 74 -19.11 -5.91 30.05
CA SER A 74 -19.63 -4.82 30.88
C SER A 74 -20.75 -4.01 30.21
N ARG A 75 -20.97 -4.25 28.91
CA ARG A 75 -22.00 -3.58 28.09
C ARG A 75 -23.16 -4.51 27.72
N TRP A 76 -23.11 -5.76 28.20
CA TRP A 76 -24.20 -6.71 28.07
C TRP A 76 -25.14 -6.65 29.27
N THR A 77 -26.41 -6.92 29.00
CA THR A 77 -27.46 -7.17 29.98
C THR A 77 -28.36 -8.28 29.46
N SER A 78 -29.10 -8.93 30.36
CA SER A 78 -30.18 -9.84 29.95
C SER A 78 -31.38 -9.02 29.49
N GLY A 79 -31.94 -9.37 28.33
CA GLY A 79 -33.05 -8.62 27.75
C GLY A 79 -33.69 -9.33 26.55
N PRO A 80 -34.49 -8.58 25.75
CA PRO A 80 -35.26 -9.13 24.64
C PRO A 80 -34.46 -9.89 23.58
N PHE A 81 -33.14 -9.65 23.49
CA PHE A 81 -32.24 -10.31 22.52
C PHE A 81 -31.32 -11.35 23.19
N GLY A 82 -31.70 -11.85 24.36
CA GLY A 82 -30.93 -12.83 25.13
C GLY A 82 -29.91 -12.19 26.10
N PRO A 83 -28.94 -12.98 26.60
CA PRO A 83 -27.99 -12.54 27.63
C PRO A 83 -26.99 -11.50 27.13
N HIS A 84 -26.84 -11.34 25.82
CA HIS A 84 -25.94 -10.36 25.19
C HIS A 84 -26.73 -9.14 24.66
N THR A 85 -27.87 -8.82 25.25
CA THR A 85 -28.60 -7.58 24.93
C THR A 85 -27.73 -6.39 25.32
N CYS A 86 -27.61 -5.36 24.47
CA CYS A 86 -26.85 -4.18 24.82
C CYS A 86 -27.57 -3.32 25.87
N VAL A 87 -26.81 -2.77 26.81
CA VAL A 87 -27.30 -1.72 27.72
C VAL A 87 -27.71 -0.46 26.94
N THR A 88 -28.59 0.35 27.53
CA THR A 88 -29.11 1.58 26.89
C THR A 88 -27.98 2.48 26.39
N GLY A 89 -28.10 2.94 25.13
CA GLY A 89 -27.10 3.77 24.46
C GLY A 89 -26.08 3.00 23.62
N TYR A 90 -26.07 1.66 23.71
CA TYR A 90 -25.21 0.79 22.91
C TYR A 90 -26.02 -0.08 21.94
N VAL A 91 -25.36 -0.54 20.88
CA VAL A 91 -25.88 -1.45 19.86
C VAL A 91 -24.81 -2.48 19.51
N TRP A 92 -25.21 -3.65 19.01
CA TRP A 92 -24.24 -4.61 18.47
C TRP A 92 -23.43 -3.98 17.33
N ARG A 93 -22.11 -4.19 17.36
CA ARG A 93 -21.17 -3.64 16.39
C ARG A 93 -21.38 -4.20 14.99
N GLU A 94 -21.80 -5.46 14.88
CA GLU A 94 -22.10 -6.14 13.61
C GLU A 94 -20.96 -6.06 12.58
N ALA A 95 -19.70 -6.15 13.05
CA ALA A 95 -18.54 -6.18 12.17
C ALA A 95 -18.49 -7.45 11.30
N PHE A 96 -19.16 -8.52 11.74
CA PHE A 96 -19.33 -9.79 11.05
C PHE A 96 -20.60 -10.50 11.55
N THR A 97 -21.03 -11.56 10.86
CA THR A 97 -22.18 -12.36 11.29
C THR A 97 -21.96 -12.95 12.69
N GLY A 98 -22.84 -12.57 13.62
CA GLY A 98 -22.76 -12.98 15.03
C GLY A 98 -21.87 -12.09 15.91
N ASP A 99 -21.45 -10.92 15.44
CA ASP A 99 -20.72 -9.94 16.26
C ASP A 99 -21.68 -9.19 17.21
N ASP A 100 -21.77 -9.70 18.44
CA ASP A 100 -22.62 -9.20 19.52
C ASP A 100 -21.89 -8.24 20.48
N VAL A 101 -20.71 -7.76 20.10
CA VAL A 101 -19.96 -6.76 20.89
C VAL A 101 -20.74 -5.44 20.90
N CYS A 102 -21.12 -4.97 22.08
CA CYS A 102 -21.87 -3.74 22.25
C CYS A 102 -20.95 -2.50 22.15
N VAL A 103 -21.27 -1.62 21.20
CA VAL A 103 -20.55 -0.38 20.90
C VAL A 103 -21.53 0.77 20.70
N THR A 104 -21.01 1.98 20.54
CA THR A 104 -21.87 3.13 20.19
C THR A 104 -22.45 2.99 18.78
N PRO A 105 -23.59 3.62 18.46
CA PRO A 105 -24.11 3.65 17.09
C PRO A 105 -23.10 4.16 16.05
N ALA A 106 -22.25 5.12 16.43
CA ALA A 106 -21.18 5.63 15.57
C ALA A 106 -20.13 4.55 15.26
N THR A 107 -19.73 3.75 16.26
CA THR A 107 -18.79 2.65 16.07
C THR A 107 -19.37 1.53 15.19
N ARG A 108 -20.66 1.21 15.32
CA ARG A 108 -21.34 0.27 14.40
C ARG A 108 -21.31 0.78 12.97
N ALA A 109 -21.59 2.07 12.76
CA ALA A 109 -21.50 2.69 11.45
C ALA A 109 -20.07 2.65 10.87
N GLN A 110 -19.06 2.89 11.71
CA GLN A 110 -17.64 2.77 11.34
C GLN A 110 -17.29 1.33 10.93
N ALA A 111 -17.66 0.31 11.72
CA ALA A 111 -17.39 -1.09 11.40
C ALA A 111 -18.01 -1.52 10.06
N LYS A 112 -19.23 -1.04 9.77
CA LYS A 112 -19.89 -1.23 8.47
C LYS A 112 -19.13 -0.55 7.34
N ALA A 113 -18.69 0.69 7.53
CA ALA A 113 -17.89 1.42 6.55
C ALA A 113 -16.54 0.74 6.27
N ASP A 114 -15.88 0.23 7.31
CA ASP A 114 -14.63 -0.51 7.19
C ASP A 114 -14.79 -1.80 6.38
N ASN A 115 -15.88 -2.54 6.60
CA ASN A 115 -16.22 -3.70 5.77
C ASN A 115 -16.40 -3.31 4.30
N GLY A 116 -17.09 -2.20 4.03
CA GLY A 116 -17.29 -1.68 2.67
C GLY A 116 -15.99 -1.21 1.98
N LYS A 117 -14.96 -0.85 2.77
CA LYS A 117 -13.64 -0.40 2.28
C LYS A 117 -12.55 -1.47 2.35
N ALA A 118 -12.88 -2.69 2.77
CA ALA A 118 -11.91 -3.74 3.00
C ALA A 118 -11.07 -4.08 1.75
N ALA A 119 -11.70 -4.11 0.56
CA ALA A 119 -11.01 -4.38 -0.70
C ALA A 119 -10.09 -3.23 -1.13
N ASP A 120 -10.54 -1.98 -0.92
CA ASP A 120 -9.81 -0.77 -1.30
C ASP A 120 -8.52 -0.58 -0.48
N ARG A 121 -8.45 -1.19 0.71
CA ARG A 121 -7.32 -1.03 1.64
C ARG A 121 -6.29 -2.17 1.56
N ARG A 122 -6.37 -3.01 0.53
CA ARG A 122 -5.46 -4.13 0.29
C ARG A 122 -4.51 -3.85 -0.86
N VAL A 123 -3.29 -4.37 -0.74
CA VAL A 123 -2.38 -4.46 -1.89
C VAL A 123 -2.93 -5.59 -2.78
N SER A 124 -3.67 -5.24 -3.83
CA SER A 124 -4.11 -6.24 -4.83
C SER A 124 -3.26 -6.21 -6.10
N ALA A 125 -2.34 -5.24 -6.22
CA ALA A 125 -1.39 -5.10 -7.32
C ALA A 125 -2.05 -5.32 -8.68
N LYS A 126 -3.16 -4.62 -8.94
CA LYS A 126 -3.89 -4.77 -10.20
C LYS A 126 -3.03 -4.21 -11.34
N LEU A 127 -3.09 -4.87 -12.49
CA LEU A 127 -2.28 -4.50 -13.65
C LEU A 127 -3.13 -4.60 -14.91
N TRP A 128 -3.04 -3.60 -15.77
CA TRP A 128 -3.66 -3.62 -17.09
C TRP A 128 -2.76 -2.95 -18.13
N ILE A 129 -2.95 -3.33 -19.40
CA ILE A 129 -2.21 -2.80 -20.54
C ILE A 129 -3.12 -1.86 -21.31
N THR A 130 -2.59 -0.70 -21.66
CA THR A 130 -3.16 0.16 -22.70
C THR A 130 -2.12 0.37 -23.79
N ARG A 131 -2.55 0.97 -24.90
CA ARG A 131 -1.68 1.30 -26.02
C ARG A 131 -1.46 2.80 -26.10
N TYR A 132 -0.32 3.21 -26.65
CA TYR A 132 -0.07 4.59 -27.04
C TYR A 132 0.77 4.65 -28.32
N THR A 133 0.64 5.74 -29.06
CA THR A 133 1.51 6.11 -30.17
C THR A 133 2.33 7.35 -29.79
N VAL A 134 3.34 7.65 -30.58
CA VAL A 134 4.11 8.89 -30.44
C VAL A 134 3.45 9.93 -31.35
N PRO A 135 2.97 11.07 -30.82
CA PRO A 135 2.44 12.12 -31.68
C PRO A 135 3.59 12.79 -32.46
N PRO A 136 3.32 13.33 -33.67
CA PRO A 136 4.29 14.17 -34.37
C PRO A 136 4.78 15.34 -33.51
N VAL A 137 6.05 15.70 -33.66
CA VAL A 137 6.68 16.84 -32.98
C VAL A 137 6.44 18.09 -33.81
N ASP A 138 5.82 19.11 -33.22
CA ASP A 138 5.70 20.44 -33.84
C ASP A 138 7.08 21.13 -33.86
N ASN A 139 7.50 21.60 -35.03
CA ASN A 139 8.79 22.27 -35.22
C ASN A 139 8.70 23.78 -34.96
N GLY A 140 7.51 24.33 -34.73
CA GLY A 140 7.29 25.76 -34.46
C GLY A 140 7.32 26.66 -35.70
N ASP A 141 7.39 26.07 -36.90
CA ASP A 141 7.41 26.75 -38.21
C ASP A 141 6.18 26.41 -39.07
N GLY A 142 5.16 25.79 -38.47
CA GLY A 142 3.98 25.28 -39.16
C GLY A 142 4.18 23.89 -39.78
N THR A 143 5.34 23.25 -39.58
CA THR A 143 5.60 21.85 -39.96
C THR A 143 5.65 20.93 -38.74
N SER A 144 5.51 19.62 -38.98
CA SER A 144 5.66 18.60 -37.94
C SER A 144 6.58 17.49 -38.40
N THR A 145 7.40 16.99 -37.49
CA THR A 145 8.31 15.86 -37.72
C THR A 145 7.73 14.59 -37.10
N SER A 146 7.70 13.50 -37.85
CA SER A 146 7.40 12.16 -37.36
C SER A 146 8.40 11.15 -37.90
N THR A 147 8.65 10.08 -37.17
CA THR A 147 9.41 8.92 -37.65
C THR A 147 8.48 7.87 -38.25
N SER A 148 9.02 6.94 -39.05
CA SER A 148 8.25 5.85 -39.66
C SER A 148 7.58 4.90 -38.67
N VAL A 149 7.92 4.99 -37.37
CA VAL A 149 7.41 4.10 -36.32
C VAL A 149 6.49 4.80 -35.32
N ASP A 150 6.18 6.08 -35.50
CA ASP A 150 5.45 6.87 -34.50
C ASP A 150 3.99 6.44 -34.35
N ASP A 151 3.36 6.03 -35.44
CA ASP A 151 1.98 5.50 -35.53
C ASP A 151 1.85 4.04 -35.05
N ILE A 152 2.96 3.32 -34.87
CA ILE A 152 2.96 1.95 -34.40
C ILE A 152 2.60 1.90 -32.90
N PRO A 153 1.55 1.14 -32.51
CA PRO A 153 1.14 1.04 -31.10
C PRO A 153 2.25 0.47 -30.21
N ARG A 154 2.41 1.09 -29.03
CA ARG A 154 3.33 0.67 -27.98
C ARG A 154 2.58 0.34 -26.70
N LEU A 155 3.14 -0.59 -25.92
CA LEU A 155 2.57 -1.04 -24.65
C LEU A 155 2.78 0.03 -23.57
N LYS A 156 1.70 0.42 -22.91
CA LYS A 156 1.71 1.15 -21.63
C LYS A 156 1.26 0.20 -20.54
N ILE A 157 2.09 0.05 -19.50
CA ILE A 157 1.74 -0.75 -18.31
C ILE A 157 1.14 0.19 -17.28
N ASN A 158 -0.06 -0.12 -16.81
CA ASN A 158 -0.78 0.68 -15.82
C ASN A 158 -1.17 -0.22 -14.63
N GLY A 159 -1.24 0.35 -13.43
CA GLY A 159 -1.60 -0.39 -12.24
C GLY A 159 -2.16 0.50 -11.14
N ASP A 160 -2.90 -0.12 -10.22
CA ASP A 160 -3.40 0.49 -8.99
C ASP A 160 -3.45 -0.55 -7.85
N HIS A 161 -3.83 -0.12 -6.63
CA HIS A 161 -3.74 -0.92 -5.39
C HIS A 161 -2.32 -1.40 -5.08
N TYR A 162 -1.33 -0.52 -5.30
CA TYR A 162 0.05 -0.67 -4.83
C TYR A 162 0.24 0.22 -3.59
N ASN A 163 1.28 -0.05 -2.81
CA ASN A 163 1.79 0.96 -1.90
C ASN A 163 2.33 2.15 -2.67
N PHE A 164 2.37 3.32 -2.02
CA PHE A 164 3.00 4.49 -2.62
C PHE A 164 4.51 4.28 -2.70
N GLY A 165 5.12 4.80 -3.76
CA GLY A 165 6.57 4.67 -3.99
C GLY A 165 6.91 3.69 -5.10
N GLN A 166 8.08 3.05 -5.02
CA GLN A 166 8.66 2.38 -6.18
C GLN A 166 7.91 1.09 -6.56
N VAL A 167 7.62 0.94 -7.85
CA VAL A 167 7.14 -0.29 -8.48
C VAL A 167 8.11 -0.71 -9.57
N ARG A 168 8.48 -1.99 -9.56
CA ARG A 168 9.32 -2.60 -10.61
C ARG A 168 8.43 -3.26 -11.65
N LEU A 169 8.67 -2.98 -12.92
CA LEU A 169 7.90 -3.48 -14.05
C LEU A 169 8.77 -4.39 -14.90
N TYR A 170 8.15 -5.46 -15.40
CA TYR A 170 8.81 -6.46 -16.21
C TYR A 170 7.93 -6.89 -17.35
N ILE A 171 8.54 -7.13 -18.51
CA ILE A 171 8.00 -7.95 -19.58
C ILE A 171 8.97 -9.11 -19.75
N ARG A 172 8.48 -10.34 -19.63
CA ARG A 172 9.24 -11.55 -19.82
C ARG A 172 8.59 -12.39 -20.90
N TYR A 173 9.39 -13.04 -21.72
CA TYR A 173 8.88 -14.11 -22.58
C TYR A 173 8.25 -15.21 -21.73
N ASN A 174 7.37 -16.03 -22.32
CA ASN A 174 6.76 -17.16 -21.62
C ASN A 174 7.80 -18.17 -21.11
N THR A 175 9.00 -18.16 -21.69
CA THR A 175 10.17 -18.93 -21.22
C THR A 175 10.79 -18.39 -19.92
N GLY A 176 10.33 -17.23 -19.43
CA GLY A 176 10.89 -16.54 -18.27
C GLY A 176 12.03 -15.58 -18.59
N ARG A 177 12.59 -15.61 -19.81
CA ARG A 177 13.65 -14.69 -20.24
C ARG A 177 13.16 -13.24 -20.19
N LEU A 178 13.94 -12.36 -19.56
CA LEU A 178 13.66 -10.93 -19.52
C LEU A 178 13.70 -10.34 -20.94
N TYR A 179 12.64 -9.64 -21.32
CA TYR A 179 12.57 -8.86 -22.56
C TYR A 179 12.76 -7.38 -22.28
N TRP A 180 12.08 -6.87 -21.25
CA TRP A 180 12.14 -5.47 -20.85
C TRP A 180 11.91 -5.35 -19.36
N SER A 181 12.53 -4.35 -18.73
CA SER A 181 12.24 -3.94 -17.36
C SER A 181 12.27 -2.43 -17.22
N GLY A 182 11.55 -1.92 -16.22
CA GLY A 182 11.62 -0.52 -15.85
C GLY A 182 11.13 -0.29 -14.42
N THR A 183 11.25 0.95 -13.98
CA THR A 183 10.71 1.40 -12.69
C THR A 183 9.74 2.56 -12.91
N VAL A 184 8.79 2.67 -11.99
CA VAL A 184 7.83 3.76 -11.90
C VAL A 184 7.53 4.05 -10.44
N SER A 185 7.14 5.28 -10.12
CA SER A 185 6.61 5.61 -8.80
C SER A 185 5.09 5.52 -8.83
N ALA A 186 4.50 4.72 -7.94
CA ALA A 186 3.08 4.68 -7.67
C ALA A 186 2.71 5.88 -6.79
N SER A 187 1.80 6.71 -7.28
CA SER A 187 1.34 7.94 -6.64
C SER A 187 -0.18 8.00 -6.58
N ALA A 188 -0.71 8.97 -5.84
CA ALA A 188 -2.15 9.19 -5.78
C ALA A 188 -2.63 9.80 -7.11
N HIS A 189 -3.66 9.19 -7.70
CA HIS A 189 -4.38 9.73 -8.85
C HIS A 189 -5.88 9.61 -8.58
N SER A 190 -6.64 10.63 -8.98
CA SER A 190 -8.10 10.62 -8.82
C SER A 190 -8.72 9.44 -9.57
N GLY A 191 -9.69 8.77 -8.94
CA GLY A 191 -10.36 7.59 -9.51
C GLY A 191 -9.62 6.26 -9.30
N TYR A 192 -8.45 6.26 -8.65
CA TYR A 192 -7.69 5.05 -8.34
C TYR A 192 -7.55 4.86 -6.83
N VAL A 193 -7.33 3.61 -6.44
CA VAL A 193 -7.16 3.21 -5.05
C VAL A 193 -5.69 2.95 -4.75
N GLY A 194 -5.21 3.44 -3.60
CA GLY A 194 -3.81 3.33 -3.20
C GLY A 194 -2.87 4.05 -4.18
N GLY A 195 -1.65 3.52 -4.29
CA GLY A 195 -0.68 3.94 -5.30
C GLY A 195 -1.08 3.42 -6.69
N SER A 196 -1.06 4.32 -7.67
CA SER A 196 -1.34 4.01 -9.07
C SER A 196 -0.30 4.63 -9.99
N PHE A 197 -0.16 4.05 -11.19
CA PHE A 197 0.85 4.49 -12.15
C PHE A 197 0.45 4.16 -13.59
N GLY A 198 1.14 4.81 -14.53
CA GLY A 198 1.11 4.45 -15.95
C GLY A 198 2.47 4.68 -16.59
N LYS A 199 3.15 3.61 -17.03
CA LYS A 199 4.47 3.67 -17.65
C LYS A 199 4.38 3.36 -19.15
N LYS A 200 4.69 4.35 -19.97
CA LYS A 200 5.00 4.17 -21.39
C LYS A 200 6.31 3.39 -21.51
N THR A 201 6.29 2.20 -22.12
CA THR A 201 7.43 1.27 -22.09
C THR A 201 8.41 1.45 -23.25
N GLY A 202 7.97 2.06 -24.34
CA GLY A 202 8.68 2.06 -25.63
C GLY A 202 8.59 0.73 -26.39
N VAL A 203 8.03 -0.32 -25.78
CA VAL A 203 7.89 -1.64 -26.40
C VAL A 203 6.71 -1.63 -27.37
N PHE A 204 6.95 -2.00 -28.63
CA PHE A 204 5.88 -2.18 -29.60
C PHE A 204 4.90 -3.27 -29.18
N ASP A 205 3.62 -2.99 -29.38
CA ASP A 205 2.58 -4.00 -29.25
C ASP A 205 2.52 -4.84 -30.51
N CYS A 206 2.92 -6.11 -30.38
CA CYS A 206 2.97 -7.04 -31.49
C CYS A 206 1.72 -7.93 -31.57
N SER A 207 0.66 -7.60 -30.83
CA SER A 207 -0.63 -8.29 -30.90
C SER A 207 -1.33 -8.05 -32.24
N GLY A 208 -2.10 -9.05 -32.69
CA GLY A 208 -2.81 -9.01 -33.96
C GLY A 208 -3.59 -10.31 -34.19
N GLY A 209 -4.48 -10.31 -35.20
CA GLY A 209 -5.32 -11.47 -35.51
C GLY A 209 -4.52 -12.76 -35.66
N GLY A 210 -4.94 -13.81 -34.95
CA GLY A 210 -4.29 -15.14 -34.97
C GLY A 210 -2.94 -15.24 -34.24
N LYS A 211 -2.43 -14.17 -33.63
CA LYS A 211 -1.13 -14.17 -32.93
C LYS A 211 -1.31 -14.34 -31.42
N ALA A 212 -1.02 -15.54 -30.90
CA ALA A 212 -1.03 -15.80 -29.47
C ALA A 212 0.00 -14.95 -28.69
N ALA A 213 -0.24 -14.69 -27.40
CA ALA A 213 0.74 -14.04 -26.54
C ALA A 213 2.03 -14.87 -26.43
N ASN A 214 3.20 -14.24 -26.56
CA ASN A 214 4.51 -14.89 -26.42
C ASN A 214 5.27 -14.45 -25.15
N ALA A 215 4.68 -13.52 -24.40
CA ALA A 215 5.25 -12.90 -23.22
C ALA A 215 4.16 -12.54 -22.20
N TYR A 216 4.58 -12.08 -21.03
CA TYR A 216 3.70 -11.52 -20.02
C TYR A 216 4.33 -10.27 -19.39
N ALA A 217 3.48 -9.29 -19.08
CA ALA A 217 3.81 -8.17 -18.23
C ALA A 217 3.51 -8.51 -16.77
N GLN A 218 4.34 -8.01 -15.87
CA GLN A 218 4.15 -8.17 -14.43
C GLN A 218 4.77 -6.98 -13.69
N ALA A 219 4.17 -6.61 -12.57
CA ALA A 219 4.67 -5.55 -11.70
C ALA A 219 4.94 -6.10 -10.29
N GLN A 220 5.90 -5.53 -9.60
CA GLN A 220 6.20 -5.82 -8.21
C GLN A 220 6.12 -4.52 -7.41
N ASP A 221 5.25 -4.51 -6.41
CA ASP A 221 5.27 -3.53 -5.34
C ASP A 221 6.54 -3.73 -4.50
N VAL A 222 7.44 -2.75 -4.47
CA VAL A 222 8.70 -2.89 -3.72
C VAL A 222 8.47 -2.87 -2.22
N VAL A 223 7.42 -2.19 -1.74
CA VAL A 223 7.15 -2.03 -0.31
C VAL A 223 6.65 -3.34 0.31
N SER A 224 5.68 -4.00 -0.32
CA SER A 224 5.13 -5.28 0.17
C SER A 224 5.83 -6.51 -0.42
N GLY A 225 6.61 -6.35 -1.49
CA GLY A 225 7.14 -7.45 -2.30
C GLY A 225 6.09 -8.13 -3.20
N ARG A 226 4.82 -7.72 -3.14
CA ARG A 226 3.71 -8.33 -3.89
C ARG A 226 3.92 -8.23 -5.39
N TRP A 227 3.70 -9.35 -6.07
CA TRP A 227 3.60 -9.40 -7.52
C TRP A 227 2.16 -9.24 -7.99
N SER A 228 1.96 -8.50 -9.08
CA SER A 228 0.71 -8.53 -9.84
C SER A 228 0.50 -9.90 -10.49
N PRO A 229 -0.73 -10.21 -10.92
CA PRO A 229 -0.95 -11.29 -11.88
C PRO A 229 -0.12 -11.10 -13.16
N ARG A 230 0.21 -12.21 -13.82
CA ARG A 230 0.84 -12.20 -15.16
C ARG A 230 -0.20 -11.80 -16.19
N LEU A 231 0.06 -10.72 -16.91
CA LEU A 231 -0.83 -10.22 -17.95
C LEU A 231 -0.25 -10.57 -19.32
N PRO A 232 -0.88 -11.42 -20.14
CA PRO A 232 -0.34 -11.84 -21.42
C PRO A 232 -0.17 -10.66 -22.37
N VAL A 233 0.98 -10.60 -23.04
CA VAL A 233 1.31 -9.62 -24.07
C VAL A 233 2.04 -10.28 -25.22
N ARG A 234 2.14 -9.59 -26.36
CA ARG A 234 2.97 -10.03 -27.47
C ARG A 234 4.00 -8.98 -27.82
N VAL A 235 5.27 -9.38 -27.90
CA VAL A 235 6.43 -8.49 -28.12
C VAL A 235 7.44 -9.10 -29.09
N GLY A 236 8.42 -8.31 -29.54
CA GLY A 236 9.53 -8.77 -30.38
C GLY A 236 9.20 -8.92 -31.87
N CYS A 237 8.22 -8.19 -32.38
CA CYS A 237 7.98 -8.07 -33.82
C CYS A 237 9.00 -7.11 -34.44
N ALA A 238 9.40 -7.40 -35.67
CA ALA A 238 10.07 -6.43 -36.52
C ALA A 238 9.09 -5.32 -36.90
N VAL A 239 9.54 -4.07 -36.82
CA VAL A 239 8.88 -2.90 -37.39
C VAL A 239 9.78 -2.41 -38.52
N LEU A 240 9.19 -2.14 -39.69
CA LEU A 240 9.87 -1.62 -40.88
C LEU A 240 9.54 -0.14 -41.04
#